data_AF-A0A060W050-F1
#
_entry.id   AF-A0A060W050-F1
#
_cell.length_a   1.000
_cell.length_b   1.000
_cell.length_c   1.000
_cell.angle_alpha   90.00
_cell.angle_beta   90.00
_cell.angle_gamma   90.00
#
_symmetry.space_group_name_H-M   'P 1'
#
loop_
_entity.id
_entity.type
_entity.pdbx_description
1 polymer ?
#
loop_
_entity_poly.entity_id
_entity_poly.type
_entity_poly.pdbx_seq_one_letter_code
_entity_poly.pdbx_strand_id
1 'polypeptide(L)'
;MDISVRESSTPVNDGKYHVVRFTRNGGNATLQVDNWSINEHFPGATTDNERLEIATKKFPLKYARPVVDWLQEKGNLNTTSNF
;
A
#
# COMPACT_ATOMS: atom_id res chain seq x y z
N MET A 1 7.19 2.71 4.10
CA MET A 1 7.23 3.53 2.88
C MET A 1 7.25 4.96 3.35
N ASP A 2 8.34 5.66 3.06
CA ASP A 2 8.53 7.04 3.49
C ASP A 2 7.98 7.97 2.43
N ILE A 3 7.32 9.05 2.86
CA ILE A 3 6.70 10.03 1.98
C ILE A 3 7.25 11.40 2.32
N SER A 4 7.85 12.06 1.33
CA SER A 4 8.34 13.42 1.48
C SER A 4 7.35 14.40 0.86
N VAL A 5 6.70 15.21 1.68
CA VAL A 5 5.93 16.38 1.24
C VAL A 5 6.74 17.62 1.60
N ARG A 6 6.91 18.54 0.66
CA ARG A 6 7.74 19.74 0.82
C ARG A 6 6.99 20.96 0.29
N GLU A 7 7.28 22.10 0.90
CA GLU A 7 6.85 23.43 0.47
C GLU A 7 8.07 24.21 -0.02
N SER A 8 7.99 24.85 -1.18
CA SER A 8 9.11 25.55 -1.84
C SER A 8 8.84 27.02 -2.11
N SER A 9 7.61 27.50 -1.88
CA SER A 9 7.18 28.83 -2.33
C SER A 9 7.73 29.99 -1.50
N THR A 10 8.06 29.78 -0.21
CA THR A 10 8.66 30.83 0.63
C THR A 10 9.45 30.27 1.84
N PRO A 11 10.60 30.86 2.22
CA PRO A 11 11.36 30.41 3.38
C PRO A 11 10.62 30.73 4.69
N VAL A 12 10.47 29.74 5.57
CA VAL A 12 9.87 29.90 6.92
C VAL A 12 10.91 30.25 8.01
N ASN A 13 12.16 30.49 7.61
CA ASN A 13 13.29 30.78 8.48
C ASN A 13 13.57 32.29 8.57
N ASP A 14 12.52 33.11 8.64
CA ASP A 14 12.60 34.59 8.59
C ASP A 14 12.49 35.26 9.98
N GLY A 15 12.36 34.45 11.04
CA GLY A 15 12.22 34.93 12.43
C GLY A 15 10.79 35.30 12.83
N LYS A 16 9.79 35.06 11.98
CA LYS A 16 8.37 35.29 12.27
C LYS A 16 7.66 33.99 12.67
N TYR A 17 6.44 34.17 13.18
CA TYR A 17 5.56 33.05 13.50
C TYR A 17 4.91 32.51 12.22
N HIS A 18 4.90 31.18 12.09
CA HIS A 18 4.26 30.46 11.00
C HIS A 18 3.35 29.36 11.57
N VAL A 19 2.26 29.07 10.87
CA VAL A 19 1.36 27.95 11.17
C VAL A 19 1.54 26.85 10.13
N VAL A 20 1.70 25.61 10.58
CA VAL A 20 1.81 24.45 9.69
C VAL A 20 0.66 23.49 9.94
N ARG A 21 -0.05 23.10 8.88
CA ARG A 21 -1.10 22.08 8.90
C ARG A 21 -0.68 20.90 8.04
N PHE A 22 -0.66 19.71 8.63
CA PHE A 22 -0.30 18.47 7.95
C PHE A 22 -1.42 17.43 8.14
N THR A 23 -1.81 16.77 7.06
CA THR A 23 -2.77 15.65 7.10
C THR A 23 -2.19 14.44 6.38
N ARG A 24 -2.40 13.25 6.94
CA ARG A 24 -2.00 11.99 6.29
C ARG A 24 -3.14 10.96 6.35
N ASN A 25 -3.50 10.43 5.18
CA ASN A 25 -4.48 9.37 5.00
C ASN A 25 -3.86 8.23 4.18
N GLY A 26 -3.32 7.22 4.86
CA GLY A 26 -2.62 6.11 4.22
C GLY A 26 -1.37 6.57 3.48
N GLY A 27 -1.38 6.44 2.14
CA GLY A 27 -0.35 7.00 1.27
C GLY A 27 -0.54 8.49 0.99
N ASN A 28 -1.76 9.02 1.06
CA ASN A 28 -2.02 10.40 0.70
C ASN A 28 -1.57 11.33 1.83
N ALA A 29 -0.98 12.46 1.48
CA ALA A 29 -0.53 13.46 2.43
C ALA A 29 -0.77 14.87 1.91
N THR A 30 -1.09 15.81 2.80
CA THR A 30 -1.17 17.23 2.47
C THR A 30 -0.36 18.06 3.45
N LEU A 31 0.26 19.13 2.95
CA LEU A 31 1.01 20.11 3.73
C LEU A 31 0.54 21.51 3.35
N GLN A 32 0.17 22.32 4.34
CA GLN A 32 -0.12 23.73 4.18
C GLN A 32 0.71 24.53 5.19
N VAL A 33 1.35 25.59 4.71
CA VAL A 33 2.04 26.57 5.53
C VAL A 33 1.25 27.89 5.43
N ASP A 34 0.90 28.46 6.58
CA ASP A 34 0.09 29.66 6.73
C ASP A 34 -1.21 29.61 5.91
N ASN A 35 -1.29 30.50 4.91
CA ASN A 35 -2.40 30.65 3.98
C ASN A 35 -1.96 30.41 2.53
N TRP A 36 -0.81 29.74 2.33
CA TRP A 36 -0.31 29.36 1.01
C TRP A 36 -1.11 28.19 0.41
N SER A 37 -0.87 27.94 -0.87
CA SER A 37 -1.44 26.80 -1.60
C SER A 37 -1.13 25.49 -0.88
N ILE A 38 -2.09 24.57 -0.89
CA ILE A 38 -1.92 23.27 -0.26
C ILE A 38 -1.06 22.40 -1.17
N ASN A 39 0.03 21.83 -0.63
CA ASN A 39 0.80 20.80 -1.32
C ASN A 39 0.18 19.45 -1.05
N GLU A 40 -0.39 18.84 -2.09
CA GLU A 40 -0.97 17.51 -2.03
C GLU A 40 0.01 16.48 -2.60
N HIS A 41 0.14 15.35 -1.92
CA HIS A 41 0.96 14.23 -2.36
C HIS A 41 0.12 12.95 -2.35
N PHE A 42 -0.10 12.43 -3.55
CA PHE A 42 -0.77 11.17 -3.79
C PHE A 42 0.28 10.21 -4.35
N PRO A 43 0.87 9.33 -3.53
CA PRO A 43 1.75 8.30 -4.08
C PRO A 43 0.91 7.47 -5.04
N GLY A 44 1.35 7.40 -6.30
CA GLY A 44 0.72 6.59 -7.33
C GLY A 44 0.54 5.17 -6.81
N ALA A 45 -0.59 4.55 -7.16
CA ALA A 45 -0.87 3.17 -6.81
C ALA A 45 0.38 2.34 -7.08
N THR A 46 0.83 1.64 -6.04
CA THR A 46 1.87 0.60 -6.13
C THR A 46 1.66 -0.15 -7.43
N THR A 47 2.64 -0.08 -8.35
CA THR A 47 2.59 -0.88 -9.57
C THR A 47 2.29 -2.34 -9.19
N ASP A 48 1.59 -3.10 -10.03
CA ASP A 48 1.16 -4.46 -9.69
C ASP A 48 2.32 -5.31 -9.13
N ASN A 49 3.55 -5.04 -9.58
CA ASN A 49 4.78 -5.64 -9.07
C ASN A 49 5.04 -5.38 -7.58
N GLU A 50 4.88 -4.14 -7.08
CA GLU A 50 5.04 -3.83 -5.65
C GLU A 50 3.94 -4.46 -4.79
N ARG A 51 2.71 -4.56 -5.33
CA ARG A 51 1.61 -5.29 -4.67
C ARG A 51 1.93 -6.77 -4.54
N LEU A 52 2.45 -7.37 -5.60
CA LEU A 52 2.89 -8.76 -5.63
C LEU A 52 4.06 -9.01 -4.67
N GLU A 53 5.03 -8.11 -4.60
CA GLU A 53 6.15 -8.20 -3.66
C GLU A 53 5.70 -8.12 -2.19
N ILE A 54 4.77 -7.22 -1.85
CA ILE A 54 4.24 -7.12 -0.48
C ILE A 54 3.38 -8.34 -0.14
N ALA A 55 2.57 -8.84 -1.08
CA ALA A 55 1.73 -10.02 -0.88
C ALA A 55 2.55 -11.30 -0.71
N THR A 56 3.60 -11.49 -1.52
CA THR A 56 4.51 -12.66 -1.45
C THR A 56 5.37 -12.64 -0.19
N LYS A 57 5.78 -11.45 0.28
CA LYS A 57 6.58 -11.32 1.51
C LYS A 57 5.78 -11.51 2.79
N LYS A 58 4.47 -11.23 2.78
CA LYS A 58 3.59 -11.35 3.95
C LYS A 58 3.18 -12.79 4.29
N PHE A 59 3.22 -13.71 3.33
CA PHE A 59 2.90 -15.11 3.58
C PHE A 59 3.91 -16.01 2.88
N PRO A 60 4.87 -16.62 3.61
CA PRO A 60 5.60 -17.74 3.04
C PRO A 60 4.57 -18.80 2.65
N LEU A 61 4.40 -19.03 1.34
CA LEU A 61 3.52 -20.05 0.74
C LEU A 61 3.86 -21.50 1.16
N LYS A 62 4.72 -21.68 2.17
CA LYS A 62 5.13 -23.00 2.66
C LYS A 62 3.98 -23.80 3.29
N TYR A 63 2.82 -23.18 3.55
CA TYR A 63 1.64 -23.85 4.09
C TYR A 63 0.35 -23.68 3.28
N ALA A 64 0.43 -23.18 2.04
CA ALA A 64 -0.73 -23.11 1.16
C ALA A 64 -0.87 -24.40 0.32
N ARG A 65 -0.96 -25.57 0.97
CA ARG A 65 -1.31 -26.83 0.28
C ARG A 65 -2.43 -27.69 0.88
N PRO A 66 -3.08 -27.43 2.03
CA PRO A 66 -4.20 -28.28 2.44
C PRO A 66 -5.40 -28.24 1.48
N VAL A 67 -5.75 -27.06 0.96
CA VAL A 67 -6.96 -26.89 0.14
C VAL A 67 -6.78 -27.45 -1.28
N VAL A 68 -5.57 -27.32 -1.86
CA VAL A 68 -5.28 -27.84 -3.21
C VAL A 68 -5.20 -29.35 -3.18
N ASP A 69 -4.54 -29.92 -2.16
CA ASP A 69 -4.45 -31.38 -1.98
C ASP A 69 -5.84 -31.98 -1.68
N TRP A 70 -6.67 -31.30 -0.88
CA TRP A 70 -8.06 -31.73 -0.60
C TRP A 70 -8.95 -31.70 -1.85
N LEU A 71 -8.83 -30.67 -2.70
CA LEU A 71 -9.57 -30.60 -3.96
C LEU A 71 -9.13 -31.70 -4.95
N GLN A 72 -7.86 -32.06 -4.96
CA GLN A 72 -7.31 -33.14 -5.80
C GLN A 72 -7.75 -34.53 -5.31
N GLU A 73 -7.82 -34.77 -3.99
CA GLU A 73 -8.43 -35.97 -3.42
C GLU A 73 -9.92 -36.08 -3.76
N LYS A 74 -10.67 -34.97 -3.69
CA LYS A 74 -12.09 -34.95 -4.06
C LYS A 74 -12.33 -35.18 -5.56
N GLY A 75 -11.39 -34.79 -6.42
CA GLY A 75 -11.42 -35.09 -7.85
C GLY A 75 -11.14 -36.55 -8.21
N ASN A 76 -10.37 -37.26 -7.37
CA ASN A 76 -10.01 -38.67 -7.59
C ASN A 76 -11.03 -39.69 -7.06
N LEU A 77 -12.08 -39.25 -6.35
CA LEU A 77 -13.15 -40.13 -5.85
C LEU A 77 -14.22 -40.47 -6.90
N ASN A 78 -14.10 -39.96 -8.14
CA ASN A 78 -15.08 -40.18 -9.21
C ASN A 78 -14.74 -41.35 -10.15
N THR A 79 -13.77 -42.21 -9.81
CA THR A 79 -13.54 -43.46 -10.57
C THR A 79 -13.81 -44.66 -9.69
N THR A 80 -15.08 -45.07 -9.61
CA THR A 80 -15.43 -46.43 -9.23
C THR A 80 -16.59 -46.88 -10.13
N SER A 81 -16.19 -47.61 -11.17
CA SER A 81 -16.88 -48.74 -11.81
C SER A 81 -18.40 -48.66 -12.03
N ASN A 82 -18.82 -48.77 -13.30
CA ASN A 82 -19.98 -49.57 -13.66
C ASN A 82 -19.73 -50.21 -15.04
N PHE A 83 -19.72 -51.56 -15.04
CA PHE A 83 -19.84 -52.57 -16.11
C PHE A 83 -19.44 -52.24 -17.55
#